data_AF-A0A1H0E0R2-F1
#
_entry.id   AF-A0A1H0E0R2-F1
#
_cell.length_a   1.000
_cell.length_b   1.000
_cell.length_c   1.000
_cell.angle_alpha   90.00
_cell.angle_beta   90.00
_cell.angle_gamma   90.00
#
_symmetry.space_group_name_H-M   'P 1'
#
loop_
_entity.id
_entity.type
_entity.pdbx_description
1 polymer ?
#
loop_
_entity_poly.entity_id
_entity_poly.type
_entity_poly.pdbx_seq_one_letter_code
_entity_poly.pdbx_strand_id
1 'polypeptide(L)'
;MPMPFARPWRHPKTGMYWFRRRVPRELQPLLGRCEERRTLGTKEPALARTRYLQAAVEIDERWGLLRRSAAALAALAPPESATVSGTEAPSRRHRSDCRSFRSGSDQVAPASSSIPAVPSALAGSVPWRPTFEAYAAEAKLAPSTIKRWAGVLTALEDTLGTDDLALITRGDLIAWKRDLLAAGRNPRTIRDAHIAATKALMNWAVANGRLDMNPAAGVVVTVPNKPRLRDRDFTDGEAMKVLRASFGPHDVRLSREHAAARRWIPWLCAYGGARVNEMTQLRGRDVHQDGAVWVIRITPEAGSVKTGRWRDVPLHPHLVEQGFVNFALGCGSGPLFYDPARGRNGQAAHPIYKKVGERLAAWVRAIGVVDPGVDPNHGWRHRFKTVGRRVGIDPGVLDAIQGHAPRTEGEHYGRYPIEATFAAICRMPRYDIAAGSNDHL
;
A
#
# COMPACT_ATOMS: atom_id res chain seq x y z
N MET A 1 53.55 1.46 -13.86
CA MET A 1 52.73 2.66 -14.16
C MET A 1 51.55 2.69 -13.19
N PRO A 2 51.47 3.67 -12.27
CA PRO A 2 50.32 3.77 -11.36
C PRO A 2 49.06 4.11 -12.16
N MET A 3 47.99 3.35 -11.95
CA MET A 3 46.67 3.59 -12.56
C MET A 3 46.21 5.01 -12.20
N PRO A 4 45.81 5.86 -13.18
CA PRO A 4 45.35 7.21 -12.87
C PRO A 4 44.12 7.13 -11.97
N PHE A 5 44.21 7.71 -10.77
CA PHE A 5 43.06 7.87 -9.87
C PHE A 5 41.90 8.46 -10.65
N ALA A 6 40.75 7.79 -10.63
CA ALA A 6 39.56 8.24 -11.34
C ALA A 6 39.16 9.64 -10.81
N ARG A 7 39.05 10.63 -11.71
CA ARG A 7 38.89 12.06 -11.34
C ARG A 7 37.45 12.54 -11.57
N PRO A 8 36.93 13.45 -10.74
CA PRO A 8 35.67 14.15 -11.00
C PRO A 8 35.70 14.87 -12.37
N TRP A 9 34.69 14.67 -13.20
CA TRP A 9 34.59 15.30 -14.53
C TRP A 9 33.85 16.63 -14.44
N ARG A 10 34.45 17.73 -14.94
CA ARG A 10 33.82 19.05 -14.95
C ARG A 10 32.95 19.24 -16.19
N HIS A 11 31.67 19.55 -16.00
CA HIS A 11 30.74 19.74 -17.11
C HIS A 11 30.99 21.08 -17.82
N PRO A 12 31.16 21.10 -19.16
CA PRO A 12 31.59 22.29 -19.90
C PRO A 12 30.58 23.45 -19.86
N LYS A 13 29.27 23.14 -19.88
CA LYS A 13 28.21 24.17 -19.85
C LYS A 13 27.82 24.70 -18.46
N THR A 14 27.97 23.89 -17.40
CA THR A 14 27.43 24.22 -16.07
C THR A 14 28.52 24.44 -15.02
N GLY A 15 29.76 24.07 -15.32
CA GLY A 15 30.91 24.15 -14.42
C GLY A 15 30.84 23.20 -13.21
N MET A 16 29.78 22.41 -13.08
CA MET A 16 29.58 21.45 -11.99
C MET A 16 30.43 20.21 -12.21
N TYR A 17 30.92 19.61 -11.13
CA TYR A 17 31.60 18.33 -11.17
C TYR A 17 30.63 17.16 -11.16
N TRP A 18 30.97 16.10 -11.89
CA TRP A 18 30.19 14.87 -12.01
C TRP A 18 31.06 13.66 -11.68
N PHE A 19 30.41 12.67 -11.10
CA PHE A 19 30.86 11.29 -11.04
C PHE A 19 30.57 10.62 -12.39
N ARG A 20 31.55 9.91 -12.92
CA ARG A 20 31.47 9.11 -14.15
C ARG A 20 32.26 7.82 -13.96
N ARG A 21 31.59 6.68 -13.98
CA ARG A 21 32.25 5.37 -13.90
C ARG A 21 31.55 4.36 -14.79
N ARG A 22 32.32 3.58 -15.54
CA ARG A 22 31.78 2.50 -16.37
C ARG A 22 31.17 1.41 -15.49
N VAL A 23 29.96 0.99 -15.83
CA VAL A 23 29.29 -0.14 -15.17
C VAL A 23 30.01 -1.44 -15.56
N PRO A 24 30.36 -2.33 -14.62
CA PRO A 24 30.97 -3.63 -14.90
C PRO A 24 30.09 -4.45 -15.84
N ARG A 25 30.70 -5.19 -16.78
CA ARG A 25 29.96 -5.87 -17.85
C ARG A 25 28.89 -6.82 -17.31
N GLU A 26 29.18 -7.49 -16.20
CA GLU A 26 28.27 -8.40 -15.52
C GLU A 26 27.02 -7.71 -14.92
N LEU A 27 27.10 -6.40 -14.64
CA LEU A 27 25.98 -5.62 -14.10
C LEU A 27 25.23 -4.82 -15.16
N GLN A 28 25.72 -4.77 -16.41
CA GLN A 28 25.08 -4.00 -17.49
C GLN A 28 23.69 -4.53 -17.86
N PRO A 29 23.45 -5.86 -17.96
CA PRO A 29 22.10 -6.39 -18.17
C PRO A 29 21.15 -6.05 -17.03
N LEU A 30 21.65 -6.02 -15.79
CA LEU A 30 20.85 -5.72 -14.59
C LEU A 30 20.52 -4.24 -14.43
N LEU A 31 21.43 -3.35 -14.82
CA LEU A 31 21.29 -1.90 -14.64
C LEU A 31 20.78 -1.17 -15.89
N GLY A 32 20.70 -1.86 -17.04
CA GLY A 32 20.24 -1.30 -18.31
C GLY A 32 21.10 -0.14 -18.85
N ARG A 33 22.33 0.03 -18.35
CA ARG A 33 23.21 1.15 -18.70
C ARG A 33 24.69 0.79 -18.61
N CYS A 34 25.50 1.40 -19.48
CA CYS A 34 26.94 1.15 -19.56
C CYS A 34 27.80 2.10 -18.69
N GLU A 35 27.23 3.21 -18.24
CA GLU A 35 27.94 4.23 -17.45
C GLU A 35 27.04 4.77 -16.34
N GLU A 36 27.59 4.90 -15.12
CA GLU A 36 26.97 5.63 -14.03
C GLU A 36 27.39 7.09 -14.09
N ARG A 37 26.43 8.00 -14.24
CA ARG A 37 26.66 9.45 -14.25
C ARG A 37 25.82 10.11 -13.15
N ARG A 38 26.47 10.84 -12.24
CA ARG A 38 25.81 11.58 -11.14
C ARG A 38 26.46 12.94 -10.96
N THR A 39 25.68 14.01 -10.79
CA THR A 39 26.23 15.30 -10.39
C THR A 39 26.76 15.23 -8.95
N LEU A 40 27.92 15.84 -8.68
CA LEU A 40 28.48 15.98 -7.33
C LEU A 40 27.96 17.24 -6.64
N GLY A 41 27.13 18.04 -7.31
CA GLY A 41 26.45 19.19 -6.72
C GLY A 41 27.39 20.29 -6.22
N THR A 42 28.59 20.40 -6.80
CA THR A 42 29.56 21.43 -6.43
C THR A 42 30.39 21.88 -7.65
N LYS A 43 30.78 23.16 -7.64
CA LYS A 43 31.80 23.75 -8.53
C LYS A 43 33.18 23.78 -7.86
N GLU A 44 33.22 23.51 -6.55
CA GLU A 44 34.35 23.28 -5.63
C GLU A 44 35.28 22.12 -6.03
N PRO A 45 36.52 22.27 -6.55
CA PRO A 45 37.37 21.11 -6.88
C PRO A 45 37.71 20.22 -5.68
N ALA A 46 37.97 20.80 -4.50
CA ALA A 46 38.31 20.05 -3.29
C ALA A 46 37.10 19.23 -2.78
N LEU A 47 35.94 19.90 -2.64
CA LEU A 47 34.68 19.27 -2.26
C LEU A 47 34.22 18.22 -3.28
N ALA A 48 34.48 18.43 -4.58
CA ALA A 48 34.18 17.45 -5.62
C ALA A 48 34.99 16.16 -5.45
N ARG A 49 36.27 16.23 -5.04
CA ARG A 49 37.08 15.03 -4.78
C ARG A 49 36.51 14.22 -3.62
N THR A 50 36.15 14.88 -2.51
CA THR A 50 35.53 14.21 -1.36
C THR A 50 34.21 13.55 -1.73
N ARG A 51 33.32 14.27 -2.41
CA ARG A 51 32.02 13.73 -2.85
C ARG A 51 32.15 12.63 -3.90
N TYR A 52 33.21 12.67 -4.71
CA TYR A 52 33.51 11.60 -5.66
C TYR A 52 33.90 10.30 -4.96
N LEU A 53 34.73 10.38 -3.92
CA LEU A 53 35.09 9.20 -3.11
C LEU A 53 33.87 8.62 -2.40
N GLN A 54 33.02 9.46 -1.81
CA GLN A 54 31.75 9.02 -1.20
C GLN A 54 30.83 8.33 -2.23
N ALA A 55 30.65 8.96 -3.41
CA ALA A 55 29.88 8.37 -4.50
C ALA A 55 30.48 7.03 -4.97
N ALA A 56 31.80 6.91 -5.01
CA ALA A 56 32.48 5.68 -5.39
C ALA A 56 32.16 4.55 -4.39
N VAL A 57 32.27 4.81 -3.08
CA VAL A 57 31.94 3.84 -2.03
C VAL A 57 30.49 3.39 -2.14
N GLU A 58 29.54 4.33 -2.24
CA GLU A 58 28.11 4.02 -2.39
C GLU A 58 27.82 3.14 -3.61
N ILE A 59 28.50 3.41 -4.73
CA ILE A 59 28.32 2.66 -5.97
C ILE A 59 28.98 1.29 -5.86
N ASP A 60 30.15 1.17 -5.24
CA ASP A 60 30.82 -0.11 -4.97
C ASP A 60 29.99 -1.00 -4.04
N GLU A 61 29.41 -0.45 -2.99
CA GLU A 61 28.50 -1.19 -2.11
C GLU A 61 27.25 -1.67 -2.88
N ARG A 62 26.64 -0.80 -3.69
CA ARG A 62 25.48 -1.15 -4.51
C ARG A 62 25.82 -2.24 -5.53
N TRP A 63 26.95 -2.12 -6.23
CA TRP A 63 27.41 -3.14 -7.17
C TRP A 63 27.81 -4.43 -6.47
N GLY A 64 28.37 -4.36 -5.26
CA GLY A 64 28.68 -5.52 -4.43
C GLY A 64 27.41 -6.27 -3.99
N LEU A 65 26.36 -5.54 -3.62
CA LEU A 65 25.04 -6.12 -3.33
C LEU A 65 24.45 -6.80 -4.56
N LEU A 66 24.48 -6.13 -5.72
CA LEU A 66 23.99 -6.69 -6.98
C LEU A 66 24.77 -7.94 -7.42
N ARG A 67 26.09 -7.96 -7.21
CA ARG A 67 26.93 -9.16 -7.47
C ARG A 67 26.57 -10.31 -6.55
N ARG A 68 26.38 -10.05 -5.25
CA ARG A 68 25.94 -11.08 -4.29
C ARG A 68 24.55 -11.61 -4.64
N SER A 69 23.63 -10.74 -5.04
CA SER A 69 22.29 -11.16 -5.47
C SER A 69 22.32 -11.92 -6.80
N ALA A 70 23.15 -11.51 -7.75
CA ALA A 70 23.32 -12.22 -9.03
C ALA A 70 23.98 -13.60 -8.83
N ALA A 71 24.97 -13.70 -7.94
CA ALA A 71 25.60 -14.97 -7.59
C ALA A 71 24.63 -15.91 -6.86
N ALA A 72 23.82 -15.38 -5.93
CA ALA A 72 22.76 -16.14 -5.27
C ALA A 72 21.67 -16.61 -6.26
N LEU A 73 21.31 -15.79 -7.26
CA LEU A 73 20.40 -16.18 -8.33
C LEU A 73 21.00 -17.26 -9.24
N ALA A 74 22.27 -17.14 -9.62
CA ALA A 74 22.95 -18.09 -10.49
C ALA A 74 23.12 -19.47 -9.84
N ALA A 75 23.32 -19.53 -8.52
CA ALA A 75 23.38 -20.77 -7.76
C ALA A 75 22.03 -21.53 -7.68
N LEU A 76 20.94 -20.90 -8.09
CA LEU A 76 19.57 -21.44 -8.02
C LEU A 76 18.98 -21.74 -9.41
N ALA A 77 19.75 -21.58 -10.49
CA ALA A 77 19.30 -21.86 -11.86
C ALA A 77 19.45 -23.36 -12.20
N PRO A 78 18.39 -24.05 -12.69
CA PRO A 78 18.53 -25.39 -13.29
C PRO A 78 19.23 -25.32 -14.66
N PRO A 79 19.81 -26.42 -15.18
CA PRO A 79 20.57 -26.40 -16.44
C PRO A 79 19.66 -26.09 -17.64
N GLU A 80 20.08 -25.09 -18.44
CA GLU A 80 19.37 -24.61 -19.62
C GLU A 80 19.37 -25.63 -20.77
N SER A 81 18.21 -25.82 -21.41
CA SER A 81 18.08 -26.48 -22.71
C SER A 81 17.80 -25.45 -23.81
N ALA A 82 18.80 -25.29 -24.67
CA ALA A 82 18.80 -24.95 -26.10
C ALA A 82 17.72 -24.03 -26.71
N THR A 83 18.21 -22.92 -27.23
CA THR A 83 17.69 -22.00 -28.25
C THR A 83 17.11 -22.64 -29.51
N VAL A 84 16.06 -22.02 -30.08
CA VAL A 84 15.96 -21.74 -31.53
C VAL A 84 15.36 -20.35 -31.77
N SER A 85 16.05 -19.57 -32.59
CA SER A 85 15.71 -18.26 -33.15
C SER A 85 14.75 -18.33 -34.33
N GLY A 86 13.90 -17.32 -34.52
CA GLY A 86 13.12 -17.13 -35.75
C GLY A 86 12.64 -15.68 -35.90
N THR A 87 13.34 -14.95 -36.76
CA THR A 87 13.09 -13.58 -37.23
C THR A 87 11.88 -13.53 -38.17
N GLU A 88 11.05 -12.47 -38.12
CA GLU A 88 10.61 -11.67 -39.30
C GLU A 88 9.47 -10.67 -38.99
N ALA A 89 9.59 -9.48 -39.58
CA ALA A 89 8.55 -8.48 -39.92
C ALA A 89 9.03 -7.83 -41.25
N PRO A 90 8.30 -6.95 -41.98
CA PRO A 90 6.98 -6.32 -41.73
C PRO A 90 6.09 -6.13 -42.99
N SER A 91 4.82 -5.67 -42.85
CA SER A 91 4.16 -4.76 -43.83
C SER A 91 2.91 -4.09 -43.22
N ARG A 92 2.80 -2.73 -43.23
CA ARG A 92 1.93 -1.86 -44.08
C ARG A 92 0.41 -2.12 -43.88
N ARG A 93 -0.53 -1.17 -43.78
CA ARG A 93 -0.71 0.30 -43.84
C ARG A 93 -2.14 0.53 -43.33
N HIS A 94 -2.44 1.61 -42.59
CA HIS A 94 -3.57 2.48 -42.94
C HIS A 94 -3.49 3.83 -42.23
N ARG A 95 -4.12 4.80 -42.88
CA ARG A 95 -3.86 6.24 -42.91
C ARG A 95 -5.14 6.95 -42.46
N SER A 96 -4.98 8.16 -41.89
CA SER A 96 -5.95 9.29 -41.82
C SER A 96 -7.24 9.05 -41.01
N ASP A 97 -7.76 9.96 -40.17
CA ASP A 97 -7.69 11.42 -40.17
C ASP A 97 -7.82 11.97 -38.75
N CYS A 98 -7.04 13.01 -38.45
CA CYS A 98 -7.31 13.96 -37.37
C CYS A 98 -7.76 15.27 -38.01
N ARG A 99 -8.99 15.71 -37.72
CA ARG A 99 -9.41 17.09 -37.99
C ARG A 99 -9.36 17.89 -36.69
N SER A 100 -8.62 18.98 -36.80
CA SER A 100 -8.55 20.14 -35.92
C SER A 100 -9.93 20.69 -35.54
N PHE A 101 -10.10 21.19 -34.32
CA PHE A 101 -10.85 22.43 -34.12
C PHE A 101 -10.36 23.24 -32.90
N ARG A 102 -10.01 24.47 -33.26
CA ARG A 102 -9.74 25.75 -32.56
C ARG A 102 -9.81 25.87 -31.03
N SER A 103 -8.80 26.60 -30.57
CA SER A 103 -8.72 27.36 -29.32
C SER A 103 -9.82 28.41 -29.19
N GLY A 104 -10.46 28.46 -28.03
CA GLY A 104 -11.22 29.61 -27.54
C GLY A 104 -10.80 29.88 -26.10
N SER A 105 -10.03 30.95 -25.92
CA SER A 105 -9.85 31.64 -24.64
C SER A 105 -11.18 32.27 -24.23
N ASP A 106 -11.54 32.20 -22.95
CA ASP A 106 -12.05 33.38 -22.25
C ASP A 106 -11.97 33.23 -20.74
N GLN A 107 -11.41 34.27 -20.13
CA GLN A 107 -11.33 34.56 -18.72
C GLN A 107 -12.56 35.37 -18.34
N VAL A 108 -13.32 34.97 -17.31
CA VAL A 108 -14.10 35.91 -16.49
C VAL A 108 -14.09 35.44 -15.03
N ALA A 109 -13.71 36.36 -14.16
CA ALA A 109 -13.60 36.22 -12.71
C ALA A 109 -14.92 36.67 -12.00
N PRO A 110 -14.99 36.80 -10.66
CA PRO A 110 -16.08 36.28 -9.85
C PRO A 110 -17.18 37.30 -9.54
N ALA A 111 -18.39 36.82 -9.27
CA ALA A 111 -19.47 37.63 -8.71
C ALA A 111 -20.00 37.01 -7.41
N SER A 112 -19.92 37.82 -6.35
CA SER A 112 -20.40 37.60 -4.99
C SER A 112 -21.87 37.96 -4.79
N SER A 113 -22.42 37.43 -3.71
CA SER A 113 -23.63 37.83 -2.96
C SER A 113 -25.01 37.48 -3.54
N SER A 114 -25.74 36.62 -2.85
CA SER A 114 -26.76 37.02 -1.85
C SER A 114 -27.52 35.80 -1.33
N ILE A 115 -27.78 35.77 -0.02
CA ILE A 115 -28.70 34.83 0.64
C ILE A 115 -30.06 35.53 0.72
N PRO A 116 -31.16 34.91 0.26
CA PRO A 116 -32.48 35.20 0.80
C PRO A 116 -32.92 34.11 1.78
N ALA A 117 -33.57 34.56 2.85
CA ALA A 117 -34.12 33.75 3.92
C ALA A 117 -35.38 32.96 3.50
N VAL A 118 -35.55 31.81 4.17
CA VAL A 118 -36.67 30.85 4.19
C VAL A 118 -37.96 31.59 4.67
N PRO A 119 -39.19 31.26 4.21
CA PRO A 119 -39.70 29.90 4.13
C PRO A 119 -40.61 29.55 2.94
N SER A 120 -40.51 28.31 2.44
CA SER A 120 -41.61 27.70 1.71
C SER A 120 -41.65 26.21 1.96
N ALA A 121 -42.60 25.82 2.81
CA ALA A 121 -43.01 24.45 2.99
C ALA A 121 -43.50 23.89 1.64
N LEU A 122 -42.73 22.95 1.08
CA LEU A 122 -43.16 21.91 0.13
C LEU A 122 -41.98 20.96 -0.17
N ALA A 123 -41.24 20.53 0.85
CA ALA A 123 -40.34 19.39 0.68
C ALA A 123 -41.23 18.13 0.72
N GLY A 124 -41.52 17.56 -0.44
CA GLY A 124 -42.08 16.21 -0.51
C GLY A 124 -41.21 15.25 0.30
N SER A 125 -41.81 14.19 0.84
CA SER A 125 -41.09 13.22 1.68
C SER A 125 -39.79 12.73 1.01
N VAL A 126 -38.70 12.67 1.78
CA VAL A 126 -37.37 12.22 1.31
C VAL A 126 -36.91 10.99 2.08
N PRO A 127 -37.46 9.79 1.80
CA PRO A 127 -37.03 8.56 2.48
C PRO A 127 -35.55 8.29 2.24
N TRP A 128 -34.82 7.92 3.30
CA TRP A 128 -33.37 7.76 3.21
C TRP A 128 -32.96 6.56 2.35
N ARG A 129 -33.76 5.49 2.29
CA ARG A 129 -33.43 4.25 1.56
C ARG A 129 -33.28 4.47 0.05
N PRO A 130 -34.32 4.94 -0.69
CA PRO A 130 -34.19 5.23 -2.13
C PRO A 130 -33.19 6.36 -2.41
N THR A 131 -33.05 7.31 -1.49
CA THR A 131 -32.05 8.39 -1.60
C THR A 131 -30.63 7.85 -1.48
N PHE A 132 -30.39 6.93 -0.54
CA PHE A 132 -29.10 6.31 -0.33
C PHE A 132 -28.75 5.33 -1.45
N GLU A 133 -29.72 4.59 -1.99
CA GLU A 133 -29.52 3.73 -3.15
C GLU A 133 -29.08 4.54 -4.38
N ALA A 134 -29.77 5.64 -4.68
CA ALA A 134 -29.40 6.54 -5.76
C ALA A 134 -27.99 7.14 -5.57
N TYR A 135 -27.71 7.64 -4.36
CA TYR A 135 -26.37 8.16 -4.02
C TYR A 135 -25.29 7.08 -4.15
N ALA A 136 -25.55 5.87 -3.64
CA ALA A 136 -24.60 4.77 -3.67
C ALA A 136 -24.27 4.34 -5.11
N ALA A 137 -25.27 4.34 -5.99
CA ALA A 137 -25.11 4.04 -7.41
C ALA A 137 -24.30 5.14 -8.13
N GLU A 138 -24.63 6.42 -7.93
CA GLU A 138 -23.94 7.54 -8.55
C GLU A 138 -22.48 7.65 -8.09
N ALA A 139 -22.25 7.60 -6.77
CA ALA A 139 -20.92 7.67 -6.18
C ALA A 139 -20.12 6.36 -6.31
N LYS A 140 -20.73 5.30 -6.88
CA LYS A 140 -20.15 3.96 -7.06
C LYS A 140 -19.51 3.43 -5.77
N LEU A 141 -20.25 3.51 -4.67
CA LEU A 141 -19.75 3.15 -3.34
C LEU A 141 -19.39 1.65 -3.27
N ALA A 142 -18.29 1.34 -2.59
CA ALA A 142 -17.90 -0.06 -2.39
C ALA A 142 -18.94 -0.83 -1.55
N PRO A 143 -19.19 -2.13 -1.81
CA PRO A 143 -20.20 -2.91 -1.08
C PRO A 143 -20.07 -2.87 0.45
N SER A 144 -18.83 -2.84 0.95
CA SER A 144 -18.57 -2.72 2.39
C SER A 144 -18.96 -1.36 2.98
N THR A 145 -18.85 -0.29 2.19
CA THR A 145 -19.29 1.06 2.58
C THR A 145 -20.81 1.10 2.60
N ILE A 146 -21.46 0.57 1.55
CA ILE A 146 -22.92 0.47 1.46
C ILE A 146 -23.49 -0.23 2.68
N LYS A 147 -23.00 -1.43 3.00
CA LYS A 147 -23.44 -2.20 4.17
C LYS A 147 -23.26 -1.44 5.48
N ARG A 148 -22.10 -0.78 5.65
CA ARG A 148 -21.80 -0.02 6.87
C ARG A 148 -22.72 1.19 7.02
N TRP A 149 -22.91 1.95 5.95
CA TRP A 149 -23.72 3.17 5.96
C TRP A 149 -25.21 2.84 6.10
N ALA A 150 -25.69 1.79 5.42
CA ALA A 150 -27.05 1.28 5.63
C ALA A 150 -27.30 0.96 7.11
N GLY A 151 -26.39 0.24 7.77
CA GLY A 151 -26.53 -0.04 9.21
C GLY A 151 -26.50 1.20 10.11
N VAL A 152 -25.75 2.25 9.71
CA VAL A 152 -25.77 3.54 10.41
C VAL A 152 -27.11 4.26 10.24
N LEU A 153 -27.65 4.28 9.02
CA LEU A 153 -28.90 4.97 8.71
C LEU A 153 -30.11 4.23 9.31
N THR A 154 -30.08 2.89 9.35
CA THR A 154 -31.07 2.11 10.12
C THR A 154 -30.99 2.43 11.61
N ALA A 155 -29.79 2.51 12.20
CA ALA A 155 -29.67 2.90 13.62
C ALA A 155 -30.17 4.35 13.89
N LEU A 156 -30.10 5.24 12.91
CA LEU A 156 -30.67 6.58 12.99
C LEU A 156 -32.20 6.53 12.94
N GLU A 157 -32.75 5.79 11.96
CA GLU A 157 -34.19 5.53 11.81
C GLU A 157 -34.77 4.92 13.10
N ASP A 158 -34.14 3.88 13.65
CA ASP A 158 -34.55 3.23 14.89
C ASP A 158 -34.58 4.21 16.08
N THR A 159 -33.71 5.21 16.10
CA THR A 159 -33.66 6.20 17.18
C THR A 159 -34.71 7.29 17.01
N LEU A 160 -34.90 7.78 15.79
CA LEU A 160 -35.78 8.93 15.52
C LEU A 160 -37.22 8.52 15.20
N GLY A 161 -37.46 7.24 14.90
CA GLY A 161 -38.78 6.74 14.51
C GLY A 161 -39.25 7.26 13.15
N THR A 162 -38.34 7.77 12.31
CA THR A 162 -38.65 8.28 10.97
C THR A 162 -37.56 7.85 9.98
N ASP A 163 -37.99 7.52 8.77
CA ASP A 163 -37.11 7.24 7.64
C ASP A 163 -36.94 8.45 6.70
N ASP A 164 -37.65 9.55 6.97
CA ASP A 164 -37.70 10.74 6.13
C ASP A 164 -36.61 11.75 6.52
N LEU A 165 -35.65 11.95 5.61
CA LEU A 165 -34.56 12.90 5.81
C LEU A 165 -35.03 14.35 5.93
N ALA A 166 -36.19 14.71 5.36
CA ALA A 166 -36.74 16.06 5.43
C ALA A 166 -37.29 16.41 6.83
N LEU A 167 -37.62 15.40 7.64
CA LEU A 167 -38.11 15.59 9.01
C LEU A 167 -36.97 15.68 10.04
N ILE A 168 -35.75 15.28 9.67
CA ILE A 168 -34.61 15.25 10.59
C ILE A 168 -34.06 16.66 10.81
N THR A 169 -34.01 17.10 12.07
CA THR A 169 -33.45 18.39 12.44
C THR A 169 -32.01 18.29 12.94
N ARG A 170 -31.34 19.45 13.06
CA ARG A 170 -30.02 19.50 13.72
C ARG A 170 -30.11 19.07 15.18
N GLY A 171 -31.21 19.37 15.87
CA GLY A 171 -31.45 19.00 17.26
C GLY A 171 -31.45 17.48 17.45
N ASP A 172 -32.14 16.77 16.55
CA ASP A 172 -32.23 15.31 16.55
C ASP A 172 -30.86 14.65 16.40
N LEU A 173 -30.04 15.16 15.47
CA LEU A 173 -28.68 14.65 15.27
C LEU A 173 -27.75 14.93 16.45
N ILE A 174 -27.94 16.05 17.16
CA ILE A 174 -27.20 16.36 18.39
C ILE A 174 -27.64 15.43 19.52
N ALA A 175 -28.95 15.17 19.67
CA ALA A 175 -29.48 14.22 20.64
C ALA A 175 -28.96 12.81 20.36
N TRP A 176 -29.06 12.33 19.11
CA TRP A 176 -28.51 11.04 18.70
C TRP A 176 -27.01 10.94 18.97
N LYS A 177 -26.23 11.97 18.64
CA LYS A 177 -24.80 12.04 18.97
C LYS A 177 -24.57 11.88 20.49
N ARG A 178 -25.34 12.60 21.31
CA ARG A 178 -25.23 12.54 22.78
C ARG A 178 -25.53 11.13 23.27
N ASP A 179 -26.57 10.50 22.75
CA ASP A 179 -27.00 9.18 23.20
C ASP A 179 -25.99 8.09 22.78
N LEU A 180 -25.40 8.21 21.58
CA LEU A 180 -24.28 7.35 21.16
C LEU A 180 -23.05 7.50 22.06
N LEU A 181 -22.75 8.72 22.52
CA LEU A 181 -21.66 8.96 23.49
C LEU A 181 -22.00 8.38 24.86
N ALA A 182 -23.24 8.54 25.34
CA ALA A 182 -23.70 8.00 26.60
C ALA A 182 -23.68 6.46 26.61
N ALA A 183 -23.96 5.82 25.47
CA ALA A 183 -23.82 4.38 25.26
C ALA A 183 -22.36 3.89 25.16
N GLY A 184 -21.36 4.75 25.42
CA GLY A 184 -19.95 4.39 25.44
C GLY A 184 -19.33 4.14 24.06
N ARG A 185 -19.98 4.52 22.96
CA ARG A 185 -19.44 4.34 21.61
C ARG A 185 -18.22 5.24 21.40
N ASN A 186 -17.20 4.70 20.72
CA ASN A 186 -15.98 5.45 20.44
C ASN A 186 -16.27 6.75 19.67
N PRO A 187 -15.87 7.94 20.18
CA PRO A 187 -16.13 9.23 19.53
C PRO A 187 -15.65 9.32 18.09
N ARG A 188 -14.52 8.66 17.76
CA ARG A 188 -14.02 8.60 16.38
C ARG A 188 -14.99 7.84 15.47
N THR A 189 -15.58 6.74 15.95
CA THR A 189 -16.57 5.97 15.20
C THR A 189 -17.86 6.77 15.00
N ILE A 190 -18.28 7.55 15.99
CA ILE A 190 -19.43 8.45 15.86
C ILE A 190 -19.13 9.49 14.78
N ARG A 191 -17.98 10.17 14.86
CA ARG A 191 -17.56 11.18 13.88
C ARG A 191 -17.41 10.64 12.46
N ASP A 192 -16.54 9.63 12.29
CA ASP A 192 -16.06 9.18 10.98
C ASP A 192 -17.02 8.22 10.27
N ALA A 193 -18.07 7.75 10.96
CA ALA A 193 -19.04 6.86 10.36
C ALA A 193 -20.49 7.27 10.57
N HIS A 194 -20.90 7.62 11.79
CA HIS A 194 -22.31 7.94 12.03
C HIS A 194 -22.65 9.30 11.41
N ILE A 195 -22.02 10.35 11.93
CA ILE A 195 -22.22 11.71 11.45
C ILE A 195 -21.72 11.87 10.02
N ALA A 196 -20.57 11.29 9.66
CA ALA A 196 -20.04 11.38 8.31
C ALA A 196 -20.96 10.77 7.24
N ALA A 197 -21.55 9.60 7.48
CA ALA A 197 -22.45 8.95 6.52
C ALA A 197 -23.73 9.76 6.33
N THR A 198 -24.38 10.15 7.44
CA THR A 198 -25.60 10.97 7.42
C THR A 198 -25.34 12.31 6.73
N LYS A 199 -24.24 12.99 7.09
CA LYS A 199 -23.86 14.26 6.50
C LYS A 199 -23.59 14.16 5.00
N ALA A 200 -22.92 13.12 4.54
CA ALA A 200 -22.64 12.90 3.13
C ALA A 200 -23.91 12.62 2.33
N LEU A 201 -24.81 11.77 2.84
CA LEU A 201 -26.10 11.49 2.19
C LEU A 201 -26.96 12.75 2.08
N MET A 202 -27.09 13.51 3.17
CA MET A 202 -27.87 14.75 3.18
C MET A 202 -27.24 15.84 2.30
N ASN A 203 -25.90 15.92 2.22
CA ASN A 203 -25.23 16.82 1.27
C ASN A 203 -25.57 16.46 -0.19
N TRP A 204 -25.55 15.17 -0.54
CA TRP A 204 -25.93 14.73 -1.87
C TRP A 204 -27.41 15.00 -2.16
N ALA A 205 -28.29 14.80 -1.18
CA ALA A 205 -29.71 15.12 -1.30
C ALA A 205 -29.94 16.63 -1.55
N VAL A 206 -29.20 17.52 -0.88
CA VAL A 206 -29.23 18.97 -1.16
C VAL A 206 -28.72 19.28 -2.56
N ALA A 207 -27.58 18.70 -2.96
CA ALA A 207 -27.00 18.94 -4.28
C ALA A 207 -27.92 18.50 -5.44
N ASN A 208 -28.82 17.55 -5.18
CA ASN A 208 -29.82 17.05 -6.13
C ASN A 208 -31.20 17.69 -5.94
N GLY A 209 -31.32 18.77 -5.18
CA GLY A 209 -32.57 19.51 -4.97
C GLY A 209 -33.65 18.72 -4.21
N ARG A 210 -33.27 17.67 -3.47
CA ARG A 210 -34.19 16.87 -2.64
C ARG A 210 -34.38 17.46 -1.25
N LEU A 211 -33.36 18.16 -0.73
CA LEU A 211 -33.42 18.89 0.54
C LEU A 211 -32.96 20.33 0.32
N ASP A 212 -33.54 21.27 1.05
CA ASP A 212 -33.12 22.68 0.97
C ASP A 212 -31.80 22.94 1.70
N MET A 213 -31.57 22.21 2.80
CA MET A 213 -30.36 22.35 3.62
C MET A 213 -29.96 21.02 4.24
N ASN A 214 -28.71 20.94 4.70
CA ASN A 214 -28.19 19.78 5.41
C ASN A 214 -28.20 20.01 6.94
N PRO A 215 -29.10 19.38 7.71
CA PRO A 215 -29.15 19.47 9.17
C PRO A 215 -27.85 19.03 9.85
N ALA A 216 -27.14 18.07 9.26
CA ALA A 216 -25.89 17.51 9.79
C ALA A 216 -24.65 18.39 9.55
N ALA A 217 -24.77 19.47 8.75
CA ALA A 217 -23.61 20.28 8.34
C ALA A 217 -22.81 20.83 9.55
N GLY A 218 -23.51 21.28 10.60
CA GLY A 218 -22.91 21.85 11.82
C GLY A 218 -22.71 20.86 12.98
N VAL A 219 -23.00 19.56 12.79
CA VAL A 219 -22.87 18.58 13.87
C VAL A 219 -21.42 18.15 14.00
N VAL A 220 -20.76 18.60 15.06
CA VAL A 220 -19.36 18.28 15.36
C VAL A 220 -19.26 17.28 16.51
N VAL A 221 -18.37 16.31 16.33
CA VAL A 221 -17.98 15.33 17.35
C VAL A 221 -16.52 15.61 17.71
N THR A 222 -16.29 16.13 18.91
CA THR A 222 -14.94 16.34 19.43
C THR A 222 -14.35 14.99 19.84
N VAL A 223 -13.18 14.67 19.30
CA VAL A 223 -12.46 13.44 19.61
C VAL A 223 -11.19 13.84 20.36
N PRO A 224 -11.12 13.65 21.69
CA PRO A 224 -9.91 13.96 22.43
C PRO A 224 -8.76 13.07 21.95
N ASN A 225 -7.57 13.66 21.87
CA ASN A 225 -6.36 12.88 21.59
C ASN A 225 -6.05 12.02 22.81
N LYS A 226 -6.01 10.71 22.60
CA LYS A 226 -5.53 9.79 23.63
C LYS A 226 -4.00 9.86 23.70
N PRO A 227 -3.40 9.92 24.90
CA PRO A 227 -1.95 9.82 25.04
C PRO A 227 -1.48 8.51 24.41
N ARG A 228 -0.37 8.58 23.66
CA ARG A 228 0.25 7.40 23.07
C ARG A 228 1.42 7.00 23.95
N LEU A 229 1.28 5.87 24.63
CA LEU A 229 2.28 5.34 25.55
C LEU A 229 3.30 4.44 24.87
N ARG A 230 3.06 4.10 23.59
CA ARG A 230 3.88 3.19 22.81
C ARG A 230 3.79 3.49 21.32
N ASP A 231 4.88 3.22 20.62
CA ASP A 231 4.88 3.14 19.16
C ASP A 231 4.05 1.97 18.64
N ARG A 232 3.63 2.10 17.38
CA ARG A 232 2.73 1.14 16.71
C ARG A 232 3.46 0.03 15.99
N ASP A 233 4.78 0.10 15.88
CA ASP A 233 5.59 -0.94 15.28
C ASP A 233 5.82 -2.10 16.24
N PHE A 234 6.07 -3.27 15.65
CA PHE A 234 6.66 -4.35 16.41
C PHE A 234 8.07 -3.96 16.84
N THR A 235 8.35 -4.15 18.12
CA THR A 235 9.73 -4.14 18.64
C THR A 235 10.55 -5.27 18.00
N ASP A 236 11.87 -5.20 18.13
CA ASP A 236 12.76 -6.26 17.64
C ASP A 236 12.41 -7.62 18.27
N GLY A 237 12.14 -7.65 19.58
CA GLY A 237 11.73 -8.86 20.29
C GLY A 237 10.39 -9.43 19.82
N GLU A 238 9.37 -8.59 19.61
CA GLU A 238 8.07 -9.05 19.09
C GLU A 238 8.18 -9.52 17.64
N ALA A 239 8.91 -8.79 16.79
CA ALA A 239 9.12 -9.19 15.41
C ALA A 239 9.82 -10.56 15.34
N MET A 240 10.91 -10.76 16.09
CA MET A 240 11.61 -12.04 16.15
C MET A 240 10.73 -13.15 16.72
N LYS A 241 9.91 -12.86 17.74
CA LYS A 241 8.94 -13.81 18.30
C LYS A 241 7.95 -14.29 17.25
N VAL A 242 7.32 -13.39 16.49
CA VAL A 242 6.39 -13.74 15.41
C VAL A 242 7.08 -14.54 14.30
N LEU A 243 8.26 -14.10 13.85
CA LEU A 243 8.99 -14.77 12.77
C LEU A 243 9.50 -16.15 13.20
N ARG A 244 9.99 -16.33 14.42
CA ARG A 244 10.38 -17.66 14.94
C ARG A 244 9.17 -18.58 15.07
N ALA A 245 8.07 -18.08 15.62
CA ALA A 245 6.83 -18.86 15.76
C ALA A 245 6.27 -19.33 14.41
N SER A 246 6.59 -18.65 13.30
CA SER A 246 6.18 -19.06 11.95
C SER A 246 6.81 -20.37 11.45
N PHE A 247 7.90 -20.84 12.08
CA PHE A 247 8.53 -22.15 11.84
C PHE A 247 8.06 -23.23 12.81
N GLY A 248 7.36 -22.84 13.87
CA GLY A 248 6.90 -23.77 14.90
C GLY A 248 5.81 -24.71 14.37
N PRO A 249 5.56 -25.81 15.09
CA PRO A 249 4.49 -26.73 14.74
C PRO A 249 3.14 -26.01 14.72
N HIS A 250 2.23 -26.54 13.91
CA HIS A 250 0.86 -26.07 13.83
C HIS A 250 -0.09 -27.12 14.38
N ASP A 251 -1.23 -26.66 14.90
CA ASP A 251 -2.34 -27.54 15.25
C ASP A 251 -2.70 -28.42 14.04
N VAL A 252 -2.87 -29.72 14.25
CA VAL A 252 -3.21 -30.70 13.21
C VAL A 252 -4.50 -30.34 12.46
N ARG A 253 -5.41 -29.60 13.11
CA ARG A 253 -6.68 -29.13 12.54
C ARG A 253 -6.49 -27.88 11.67
N LEU A 254 -5.32 -27.25 11.67
CA LEU A 254 -5.06 -26.08 10.84
C LEU A 254 -4.91 -26.51 9.39
N SER A 255 -5.67 -25.87 8.49
CA SER A 255 -5.54 -26.19 7.06
C SER A 255 -4.16 -25.82 6.52
N ARG A 256 -3.72 -26.52 5.47
CA ARG A 256 -2.46 -26.26 4.78
C ARG A 256 -2.29 -24.80 4.38
N GLU A 257 -3.36 -24.15 3.93
CA GLU A 257 -3.35 -22.76 3.49
C GLU A 257 -3.19 -21.78 4.67
N HIS A 258 -3.81 -22.08 5.82
CA HIS A 258 -3.63 -21.27 7.03
C HIS A 258 -2.27 -21.49 7.69
N ALA A 259 -1.72 -22.70 7.63
CA ALA A 259 -0.34 -22.99 7.97
C ALA A 259 0.62 -22.16 7.10
N ALA A 260 0.41 -22.18 5.78
CA ALA A 260 1.16 -21.34 4.85
C ALA A 260 1.00 -19.84 5.15
N ALA A 261 -0.20 -19.39 5.54
CA ALA A 261 -0.45 -18.01 5.93
C ALA A 261 0.39 -17.59 7.15
N ARG A 262 0.45 -18.44 8.19
CA ARG A 262 1.31 -18.20 9.36
C ARG A 262 2.80 -18.22 9.01
N ARG A 263 3.20 -19.13 8.11
CA ARG A 263 4.59 -19.27 7.66
C ARG A 263 5.09 -18.07 6.85
N TRP A 264 4.29 -17.57 5.92
CA TRP A 264 4.79 -16.63 4.91
C TRP A 264 4.33 -15.18 5.11
N ILE A 265 3.09 -14.94 5.55
CA ILE A 265 2.56 -13.57 5.59
C ILE A 265 3.35 -12.65 6.52
N PRO A 266 3.76 -13.05 7.74
CA PRO A 266 4.61 -12.22 8.58
C PRO A 266 5.93 -11.84 7.89
N TRP A 267 6.57 -12.78 7.20
CA TRP A 267 7.82 -12.57 6.48
C TRP A 267 7.66 -11.63 5.28
N LEU A 268 6.60 -11.81 4.50
CA LEU A 268 6.25 -10.91 3.40
C LEU A 268 5.98 -9.49 3.91
N CYS A 269 5.26 -9.34 5.02
CA CYS A 269 5.00 -8.03 5.62
C CYS A 269 6.27 -7.40 6.19
N ALA A 270 7.16 -8.21 6.78
CA ALA A 270 8.40 -7.74 7.40
C ALA A 270 9.38 -7.15 6.38
N TYR A 271 9.45 -7.71 5.17
CA TYR A 271 10.33 -7.23 4.09
C TYR A 271 9.65 -6.32 3.06
N GLY A 272 8.33 -6.40 2.90
CA GLY A 272 7.60 -5.64 1.88
C GLY A 272 6.74 -4.51 2.44
N GLY A 273 6.49 -4.47 3.75
CA GLY A 273 5.69 -3.42 4.40
C GLY A 273 4.24 -3.31 3.90
N ALA A 274 3.75 -4.28 3.13
CA ALA A 274 2.40 -4.29 2.60
C ALA A 274 1.36 -4.49 3.71
N ARG A 275 0.10 -4.18 3.43
CA ARG A 275 -0.97 -4.49 4.40
C ARG A 275 -1.13 -5.99 4.48
N VAL A 276 -1.41 -6.53 5.67
CA VAL A 276 -1.65 -7.98 5.82
C VAL A 276 -2.72 -8.48 4.84
N ASN A 277 -3.82 -7.75 4.66
CA ASN A 277 -4.87 -8.17 3.72
C ASN A 277 -4.48 -8.07 2.23
N GLU A 278 -3.45 -7.29 1.88
CA GLU A 278 -2.86 -7.32 0.54
C GLU A 278 -2.01 -8.58 0.33
N MET A 279 -1.44 -9.13 1.41
CA MET A 279 -0.69 -10.39 1.38
C MET A 279 -1.61 -11.61 1.45
N THR A 280 -2.67 -11.58 2.27
CA THR A 280 -3.59 -12.71 2.42
C THR A 280 -4.39 -13.03 1.15
N GLN A 281 -4.54 -12.04 0.25
CA GLN A 281 -5.22 -12.20 -1.03
C GLN A 281 -4.30 -12.66 -2.18
N LEU A 282 -2.99 -12.82 -1.95
CA LEU A 282 -2.04 -13.16 -3.00
C LEU A 282 -2.35 -14.50 -3.66
N ARG A 283 -2.14 -14.54 -4.97
CA ARG A 283 -2.24 -15.73 -5.81
C ARG A 283 -0.86 -16.10 -6.33
N GLY A 284 -0.64 -17.36 -6.70
CA GLY A 284 0.67 -17.75 -7.25
C GLY A 284 0.99 -17.04 -8.57
N ARG A 285 -0.02 -16.68 -9.37
CA ARG A 285 0.16 -15.84 -10.57
C ARG A 285 0.64 -14.41 -10.29
N ASP A 286 0.49 -13.94 -9.05
CA ASP A 286 0.93 -12.60 -8.67
C ASP A 286 2.44 -12.60 -8.36
N VAL A 287 3.09 -13.77 -8.25
CA VAL A 287 4.54 -13.92 -8.05
C VAL A 287 5.21 -14.19 -9.39
N HIS A 288 6.06 -13.27 -9.84
CA HIS A 288 6.70 -13.35 -11.16
C HIS A 288 8.07 -12.66 -11.15
N GLN A 289 8.83 -12.82 -12.22
CA GLN A 289 10.09 -12.10 -12.43
C GLN A 289 9.86 -10.83 -13.24
N ASP A 290 10.49 -9.74 -12.81
CA ASP A 290 10.74 -8.54 -13.61
C ASP A 290 12.25 -8.40 -13.79
N GLY A 291 12.74 -8.72 -15.00
CA GLY A 291 14.17 -8.94 -15.25
C GLY A 291 14.71 -10.07 -14.37
N ALA A 292 15.75 -9.76 -13.57
CA ALA A 292 16.36 -10.71 -12.64
C ALA A 292 15.76 -10.66 -11.22
N VAL A 293 14.74 -9.83 -11.00
CA VAL A 293 14.17 -9.59 -9.67
C VAL A 293 12.84 -10.31 -9.55
N TRP A 294 12.70 -11.16 -8.55
CA TRP A 294 11.39 -11.69 -8.19
C TRP A 294 10.55 -10.61 -7.53
N VAL A 295 9.30 -10.45 -7.96
CA VAL A 295 8.37 -9.47 -7.45
C VAL A 295 7.04 -10.13 -7.08
N ILE A 296 6.31 -9.49 -6.17
CA ILE A 296 4.90 -9.76 -5.88
C ILE A 296 4.06 -8.61 -6.41
N ARG A 297 3.09 -8.92 -7.27
CA ARG A 297 2.07 -7.97 -7.73
C ARG A 297 0.92 -7.87 -6.75
N ILE A 298 0.79 -6.71 -6.10
CA ILE A 298 -0.41 -6.38 -5.33
C ILE A 298 -1.38 -5.70 -6.28
N THR A 299 -2.52 -6.32 -6.56
CA THR A 299 -3.47 -5.85 -7.59
C THR A 299 -4.93 -5.85 -7.10
N PRO A 300 -5.77 -4.89 -7.55
CA PRO A 300 -7.21 -4.90 -7.28
C PRO A 300 -7.94 -6.15 -7.81
N GLU A 301 -7.35 -6.88 -8.76
CA GLU A 301 -7.91 -8.14 -9.28
C GLU A 301 -7.88 -9.29 -8.27
N ALA A 302 -6.95 -9.25 -7.30
CA ALA A 302 -6.87 -10.25 -6.24
C ALA A 302 -7.83 -9.92 -5.08
N GLY A 303 -8.12 -8.64 -4.89
CA GLY A 303 -9.05 -8.12 -3.90
C GLY A 303 -8.76 -6.66 -3.57
N SER A 304 -9.35 -6.14 -2.49
CA SER A 304 -9.40 -4.69 -2.27
C SER A 304 -8.02 -4.08 -1.99
N VAL A 305 -7.59 -3.19 -2.89
CA VAL A 305 -6.42 -2.33 -2.71
C VAL A 305 -6.91 -0.90 -2.56
N LYS A 306 -6.51 -0.21 -1.48
CA LYS A 306 -7.07 1.11 -1.11
C LYS A 306 -6.90 2.18 -2.18
N THR A 307 -5.81 2.13 -2.94
CA THR A 307 -5.53 3.08 -4.03
C THR A 307 -6.23 2.69 -5.33
N GLY A 308 -6.80 1.48 -5.43
CA GLY A 308 -7.33 0.92 -6.67
C GLY A 308 -6.27 0.66 -7.75
N ARG A 309 -4.98 0.81 -7.43
CA ARG A 309 -3.88 0.65 -8.38
C ARG A 309 -3.02 -0.54 -8.00
N TRP A 310 -2.55 -1.27 -9.01
CA TRP A 310 -1.59 -2.33 -8.80
C TRP A 310 -0.19 -1.75 -8.54
N ARG A 311 0.65 -2.54 -7.87
CA ARG A 311 2.08 -2.25 -7.71
C ARG A 311 2.87 -3.54 -7.57
N ASP A 312 4.10 -3.54 -8.07
CA ASP A 312 5.03 -4.64 -7.89
C ASP A 312 5.96 -4.33 -6.71
N VAL A 313 6.06 -5.30 -5.79
CA VAL A 313 6.91 -5.24 -4.59
C VAL A 313 8.03 -6.26 -4.77
N PRO A 314 9.30 -5.83 -4.88
CA PRO A 314 10.41 -6.77 -5.00
C PRO A 314 10.52 -7.68 -3.79
N LEU A 315 10.89 -8.93 -4.03
CA LEU A 315 11.18 -9.88 -2.97
C LEU A 315 12.58 -9.69 -2.44
N HIS A 316 12.70 -9.65 -1.12
CA HIS A 316 14.00 -9.70 -0.48
C HIS A 316 14.71 -11.03 -0.79
N PRO A 317 16.03 -11.07 -1.09
CA PRO A 317 16.75 -12.31 -1.38
C PRO A 317 16.54 -13.40 -0.33
N HIS A 318 16.51 -13.04 0.95
CA HIS A 318 16.20 -13.97 2.04
C HIS A 318 14.83 -14.69 1.88
N LEU A 319 13.80 -14.05 1.33
CA LEU A 319 12.52 -14.73 1.05
C LEU A 319 12.64 -15.75 -0.08
N VAL A 320 13.44 -15.42 -1.10
CA VAL A 320 13.73 -16.31 -2.23
C VAL A 320 14.51 -17.53 -1.74
N GLU A 321 15.57 -17.31 -0.97
CA GLU A 321 16.39 -18.37 -0.34
C GLU A 321 15.58 -19.28 0.57
N GLN A 322 14.62 -18.72 1.34
CA GLN A 322 13.72 -19.51 2.19
C GLN A 322 12.76 -20.40 1.38
N GLY A 323 12.65 -20.21 0.07
CA GLY A 323 11.80 -21.01 -0.81
C GLY A 323 10.39 -20.46 -1.01
N PHE A 324 10.13 -19.18 -0.73
CA PHE A 324 8.80 -18.59 -0.94
C PHE A 324 8.35 -18.68 -2.40
N VAL A 325 9.27 -18.41 -3.34
CA VAL A 325 8.99 -18.48 -4.78
C VAL A 325 8.58 -19.89 -5.18
N ASN A 326 9.34 -20.91 -4.77
CA ASN A 326 9.04 -22.31 -5.05
C ASN A 326 7.69 -22.72 -4.45
N PHE A 327 7.40 -22.29 -3.23
CA PHE A 327 6.09 -22.48 -2.60
C PHE A 327 4.96 -21.86 -3.44
N ALA A 328 5.11 -20.59 -3.84
CA ALA A 328 4.08 -19.87 -4.58
C ALA A 328 3.80 -20.48 -5.95
N LEU A 329 4.86 -20.83 -6.69
CA LEU A 329 4.75 -21.49 -7.99
C LEU A 329 4.15 -22.90 -7.86
N GLY A 330 4.52 -23.65 -6.81
CA GLY A 330 3.96 -24.97 -6.53
C GLY A 330 2.48 -24.96 -6.17
N CYS A 331 1.91 -23.82 -5.78
CA CYS A 331 0.47 -23.66 -5.57
C CYS A 331 -0.31 -23.32 -6.86
N GLY A 332 0.36 -23.13 -8.00
CA GLY A 332 -0.27 -22.79 -9.26
C GLY A 332 -0.82 -21.35 -9.29
N SER A 333 -1.82 -21.08 -10.15
CA SER A 333 -2.28 -19.70 -10.40
C SER A 333 -3.31 -19.16 -9.38
N GLY A 334 -3.76 -20.00 -8.43
CA GLY A 334 -4.82 -19.69 -7.47
C GLY A 334 -4.32 -19.02 -6.19
N PRO A 335 -5.22 -18.73 -5.22
CA PRO A 335 -4.86 -18.12 -3.95
C PRO A 335 -3.88 -18.97 -3.13
N LEU A 336 -2.92 -18.31 -2.48
CA LEU A 336 -1.85 -19.00 -1.73
C LEU A 336 -2.25 -19.38 -0.30
N PHE A 337 -3.17 -18.62 0.31
CA PHE A 337 -3.39 -18.62 1.76
C PHE A 337 -4.82 -18.94 2.18
N TYR A 338 -5.68 -19.27 1.23
CA TYR A 338 -7.02 -19.78 1.48
C TYR A 338 -7.50 -20.61 0.31
N ASP A 339 -8.45 -21.49 0.60
CA ASP A 339 -9.16 -22.26 -0.41
C ASP A 339 -10.52 -21.58 -0.68
N PRO A 340 -10.77 -21.09 -1.91
CA PRO A 340 -12.06 -20.53 -2.29
C PRO A 340 -13.24 -21.48 -2.07
N ALA A 341 -13.04 -22.80 -2.23
CA ALA A 341 -14.10 -23.79 -2.10
C ALA A 341 -14.56 -23.98 -0.64
N ARG A 342 -13.72 -23.62 0.33
CA ARG A 342 -14.06 -23.69 1.77
C ARG A 342 -14.84 -22.47 2.28
N GLY A 343 -15.07 -21.47 1.42
CA GLY A 343 -15.87 -20.31 1.76
C GLY A 343 -17.35 -20.64 1.77
N ARG A 344 -18.02 -20.62 2.93
CA ARG A 344 -19.48 -20.51 2.98
C ARG A 344 -19.89 -19.15 2.42
N ASN A 345 -20.42 -19.13 1.20
CA ASN A 345 -20.95 -17.95 0.49
C ASN A 345 -20.10 -16.70 0.69
N GLY A 346 -18.99 -16.59 -0.07
CA GLY A 346 -18.12 -15.43 -0.11
C GLY A 346 -18.87 -14.19 -0.60
N GLN A 347 -19.70 -13.59 0.25
CA GLN A 347 -20.33 -12.31 -0.03
C GLN A 347 -19.22 -11.28 -0.22
N ALA A 348 -19.35 -10.41 -1.22
CA ALA A 348 -18.37 -9.33 -1.48
C ALA A 348 -18.09 -8.47 -0.23
N ALA A 349 -19.04 -8.40 0.71
CA ALA A 349 -18.90 -7.73 1.99
C ALA A 349 -17.88 -8.40 2.94
N HIS A 350 -17.74 -9.73 2.87
CA HIS A 350 -16.91 -10.55 3.79
C HIS A 350 -15.95 -11.49 3.04
N PRO A 351 -14.94 -10.94 2.33
CA PRO A 351 -13.99 -11.76 1.59
C PRO A 351 -13.18 -12.71 2.49
N ILE A 352 -12.90 -13.92 1.99
CA ILE A 352 -12.20 -14.98 2.74
C ILE A 352 -10.81 -14.50 3.19
N TYR A 353 -10.08 -13.77 2.34
CA TYR A 353 -8.75 -13.25 2.65
C TYR A 353 -8.72 -12.31 3.87
N LYS A 354 -9.83 -11.63 4.20
CA LYS A 354 -9.92 -10.81 5.43
C LYS A 354 -9.96 -11.68 6.68
N LYS A 355 -10.69 -12.80 6.63
CA LYS A 355 -10.75 -13.78 7.73
C LYS A 355 -9.39 -14.42 7.99
N VAL A 356 -8.58 -14.63 6.95
CA VAL A 356 -7.19 -15.09 7.11
C VAL A 356 -6.39 -14.07 7.93
N GLY A 357 -6.51 -12.77 7.62
CA GLY A 357 -5.85 -11.70 8.36
C GLY A 357 -6.33 -11.57 9.81
N GLU A 358 -7.62 -11.76 10.08
CA GLU A 358 -8.18 -11.80 11.44
C GLU A 358 -7.62 -12.98 12.25
N ARG A 359 -7.57 -14.17 11.64
CA ARG A 359 -6.98 -15.37 12.26
C ARG A 359 -5.48 -15.21 12.51
N LEU A 360 -4.77 -14.55 11.59
CA LEU A 360 -3.34 -14.26 11.76
C LEU A 360 -3.13 -13.30 12.94
N ALA A 361 -3.94 -12.26 13.06
CA ALA A 361 -3.89 -11.34 14.20
C ALA A 361 -4.16 -12.06 15.53
N ALA A 362 -5.19 -12.91 15.57
CA ALA A 362 -5.49 -13.73 16.75
C ALA A 362 -4.32 -14.66 17.12
N TRP A 363 -3.69 -15.29 16.13
CA TRP A 363 -2.49 -16.10 16.35
C TRP A 363 -1.31 -15.29 16.90
N VAL A 364 -1.04 -14.09 16.35
CA VAL A 364 0.01 -13.19 16.85
C VAL A 364 -0.24 -12.78 18.31
N ARG A 365 -1.50 -12.57 18.70
CA ARG A 365 -1.85 -12.34 20.11
C ARG A 365 -1.58 -13.59 20.96
N ALA A 366 -2.00 -14.76 20.50
CA ALA A 366 -1.85 -16.03 21.22
C ALA A 366 -0.38 -16.40 21.48
N ILE A 367 0.55 -16.06 20.58
CA ILE A 367 1.99 -16.29 20.80
C ILE A 367 2.64 -15.26 21.73
N GLY A 368 1.89 -14.30 22.28
CA GLY A 368 2.38 -13.41 23.33
C GLY A 368 2.80 -12.01 22.87
N VAL A 369 2.23 -11.50 21.77
CA VAL A 369 2.27 -10.06 21.45
C VAL A 369 0.95 -9.44 21.88
N VAL A 370 0.78 -9.20 23.18
CA VAL A 370 -0.51 -8.81 23.79
C VAL A 370 -0.71 -7.31 23.96
N ASP A 371 0.34 -6.50 23.76
CA ASP A 371 0.28 -5.06 23.95
C ASP A 371 -0.76 -4.41 23.01
N PRO A 372 -1.78 -3.70 23.54
CA PRO A 372 -2.83 -3.11 22.73
C PRO A 372 -2.36 -1.91 21.87
N GLY A 373 -1.18 -1.35 22.15
CA GLY A 373 -0.56 -0.28 21.37
C GLY A 373 -0.07 -0.71 19.99
N VAL A 374 0.13 -2.02 19.79
CA VAL A 374 0.53 -2.61 18.51
C VAL A 374 -0.66 -3.36 17.90
N ASP A 375 -1.04 -2.99 16.69
CA ASP A 375 -2.02 -3.75 15.90
C ASP A 375 -1.28 -4.88 15.17
N PRO A 376 -1.62 -6.17 15.37
CA PRO A 376 -0.87 -7.28 14.77
C PRO A 376 -0.77 -7.23 13.24
N ASN A 377 -1.78 -6.66 12.57
CA ASN A 377 -1.85 -6.59 11.12
C ASN A 377 -1.18 -5.33 10.53
N HIS A 378 -0.95 -4.29 11.34
CA HIS A 378 -0.30 -3.04 10.93
C HIS A 378 1.08 -2.84 11.54
N GLY A 379 1.45 -3.60 12.57
CA GLY A 379 2.74 -3.50 13.26
C GLY A 379 3.92 -3.70 12.31
N TRP A 380 3.80 -4.63 11.37
CA TRP A 380 4.82 -4.88 10.34
C TRP A 380 5.02 -3.67 9.41
N ARG A 381 3.92 -3.03 9.00
CA ARG A 381 3.97 -1.86 8.13
C ARG A 381 4.65 -0.67 8.82
N HIS A 382 4.37 -0.47 10.11
CA HIS A 382 5.06 0.53 10.90
C HIS A 382 6.55 0.18 11.04
N ARG A 383 6.86 -1.06 11.41
CA ARG A 383 8.23 -1.55 11.56
C ARG A 383 9.05 -1.42 10.28
N PHE A 384 8.48 -1.78 9.13
CA PHE A 384 9.15 -1.63 7.83
C PHE A 384 9.61 -0.19 7.59
N LYS A 385 8.78 0.81 7.92
CA LYS A 385 9.19 2.22 7.84
C LYS A 385 10.27 2.57 8.85
N THR A 386 10.16 2.10 10.10
CA THR A 386 11.15 2.34 11.15
C THR A 386 12.52 1.77 10.74
N VAL A 387 12.57 0.50 10.34
CA VAL A 387 13.78 -0.19 9.88
C VAL A 387 14.32 0.45 8.61
N GLY A 388 13.45 0.79 7.66
CA GLY A 388 13.85 1.44 6.41
C GLY A 388 14.52 2.80 6.63
N ARG A 389 13.98 3.62 7.54
CA ARG A 389 14.62 4.88 7.94
C ARG A 389 15.97 4.64 8.62
N ARG A 390 16.06 3.64 9.51
CA ARG A 390 17.30 3.27 10.19
C ARG A 390 18.42 2.93 9.22
N VAL A 391 18.11 2.27 8.10
CA VAL A 391 19.08 1.89 7.05
C VAL A 391 19.16 2.91 5.90
N GLY A 392 18.64 4.12 6.09
CA GLY A 392 18.79 5.22 5.14
C GLY A 392 18.08 5.01 3.81
N ILE A 393 16.93 4.32 3.80
CA ILE A 393 16.09 4.25 2.60
C ILE A 393 15.28 5.55 2.50
N ASP A 394 15.27 6.11 1.28
CA ASP A 394 14.47 7.28 0.95
C ASP A 394 12.98 7.09 1.32
N PRO A 395 12.34 8.05 2.01
CA PRO A 395 10.93 7.94 2.38
C PRO A 395 9.97 7.73 1.21
N GLY A 396 10.26 8.33 0.04
CA GLY A 396 9.46 8.16 -1.16
C GLY A 396 9.56 6.74 -1.72
N VAL A 397 10.75 6.13 -1.68
CA VAL A 397 10.94 4.71 -2.03
C VAL A 397 10.19 3.79 -1.06
N LEU A 398 10.23 4.07 0.26
CA LEU A 398 9.45 3.32 1.25
C LEU A 398 7.95 3.43 0.97
N ASP A 399 7.47 4.63 0.62
CA ASP A 399 6.07 4.90 0.30
C ASP A 399 5.62 4.22 -0.98
N ALA A 400 6.49 4.17 -1.99
CA ALA A 400 6.27 3.44 -3.24
C ALA A 400 6.11 1.93 -2.99
N ILE A 401 7.05 1.32 -2.25
CA ILE A 401 6.98 -0.11 -1.86
C ILE A 401 5.68 -0.39 -1.09
N GLN A 402 5.36 0.47 -0.12
CA GLN A 402 4.17 0.32 0.72
C GLN A 402 2.85 0.68 0.01
N GLY A 403 2.89 1.33 -1.15
CA GLY A 403 1.72 1.83 -1.87
C GLY A 403 0.96 2.93 -1.11
N HIS A 404 1.66 3.88 -0.52
CA HIS A 404 1.05 5.10 -0.02
C HIS A 404 0.70 6.05 -1.17
N ALA A 405 -0.44 6.74 -1.04
CA ALA A 405 -0.79 7.79 -1.97
C ALA A 405 0.18 8.97 -1.79
N PRO A 406 0.68 9.57 -2.89
CA PRO A 406 1.44 10.81 -2.83
C PRO A 406 0.69 11.89 -2.04
N ARG A 407 1.44 12.69 -1.28
CA ARG A 407 0.90 13.80 -0.48
C ARG A 407 1.02 15.14 -1.19
N THR A 408 1.86 15.22 -2.21
CA THR A 408 2.18 16.44 -2.95
C THR A 408 2.19 16.15 -4.45
N GLU A 409 1.96 17.17 -5.28
CA GLU A 409 2.09 17.08 -6.75
C GLU A 409 3.51 16.65 -7.16
N GLY A 410 4.54 17.07 -6.41
CA GLY A 410 5.92 16.67 -6.67
C GLY A 410 6.15 15.15 -6.55
N GLU A 411 5.51 14.51 -5.57
CA GLU A 411 5.57 13.05 -5.37
C GLU A 411 4.81 12.26 -6.45
N HIS A 412 3.94 12.90 -7.24
CA HIS A 412 3.28 12.28 -8.38
C HIS A 412 4.19 12.15 -9.61
N TYR A 413 5.26 12.94 -9.71
CA TYR A 413 6.15 12.92 -10.88
C TYR A 413 7.15 11.77 -10.83
N GLY A 414 7.19 11.02 -11.94
CA GLY A 414 8.10 9.90 -12.12
C GLY A 414 7.55 8.60 -11.55
N ARG A 415 8.32 7.52 -11.76
CA ARG A 415 8.06 6.22 -11.16
C ARG A 415 9.31 5.77 -10.41
N TYR A 416 9.12 4.99 -9.36
CA TYR A 416 10.22 4.27 -8.75
C TYR A 416 10.45 2.98 -9.55
N PRO A 417 11.58 2.86 -10.27
CA PRO A 417 11.86 1.67 -11.05
C PRO A 417 12.17 0.48 -10.13
N ILE A 418 11.93 -0.75 -10.59
CA ILE A 418 12.04 -1.97 -9.78
C ILE A 418 13.45 -2.16 -9.23
N GLU A 419 14.48 -1.74 -9.95
CA GLU A 419 15.86 -1.81 -9.52
C GLU A 419 16.12 -0.90 -8.31
N ALA A 420 15.46 0.27 -8.25
CA ALA A 420 15.58 1.19 -7.13
C ALA A 420 14.86 0.69 -5.89
N THR A 421 13.64 0.15 -6.04
CA THR A 421 12.88 -0.43 -4.93
C THR A 421 13.52 -1.74 -4.46
N PHE A 422 14.09 -2.55 -5.35
CA PHE A 422 14.83 -3.76 -5.01
C PHE A 422 16.12 -3.44 -4.25
N ALA A 423 16.91 -2.47 -4.72
CA ALA A 423 18.10 -2.02 -4.02
C ALA A 423 17.77 -1.52 -2.60
N ALA A 424 16.64 -0.82 -2.43
CA ALA A 424 16.15 -0.43 -1.12
C ALA A 424 15.75 -1.63 -0.26
N ILE A 425 15.02 -2.60 -0.81
CA ILE A 425 14.67 -3.83 -0.09
C ILE A 425 15.91 -4.59 0.35
N CYS A 426 16.95 -4.72 -0.48
CA CYS A 426 18.21 -5.35 -0.09
C CYS A 426 18.99 -4.64 1.03
N ARG A 427 18.67 -3.37 1.35
CA ARG A 427 19.22 -2.68 2.53
C ARG A 427 18.51 -3.08 3.82
N MET A 428 17.32 -3.68 3.75
CA MET A 428 16.67 -4.21 4.92
C MET A 428 17.55 -5.31 5.54
N PRO A 429 17.79 -5.27 6.85
CA PRO A 429 18.62 -6.28 7.50
C PRO A 429 17.93 -7.64 7.43
N ARG A 430 18.73 -8.69 7.30
CA ARG A 430 18.24 -10.05 7.38
C ARG A 430 17.75 -10.32 8.81
N TYR A 431 16.63 -11.02 8.92
CA TYR A 431 16.17 -11.56 10.20
C TYR A 431 16.90 -12.86 10.50
N ASP A 432 17.86 -12.82 11.41
CA ASP A 432 18.62 -14.00 11.82
C ASP A 432 17.84 -14.82 12.85
N ILE A 433 17.12 -15.81 12.34
CA ILE A 433 16.41 -16.83 13.10
C ILE A 433 17.34 -18.01 13.40
N ALA A 434 18.54 -17.76 13.94
CA ALA A 434 19.32 -18.86 14.48
C ALA A 434 18.40 -19.66 15.43
N ALA A 435 18.26 -20.96 15.16
CA ALA A 435 17.50 -21.87 16.00
C ALA A 435 18.04 -21.70 17.41
N GLY A 436 17.22 -21.17 18.31
CA GLY A 436 17.53 -21.27 19.72
C GLY A 436 17.77 -22.74 19.99
N SER A 437 18.87 -23.02 20.68
CA SER A 437 19.16 -24.33 21.23
C SER A 437 17.87 -24.96 21.74
N ASN A 438 17.55 -26.15 21.21
CA ASN A 438 16.68 -27.10 21.89
C ASN A 438 17.40 -27.50 23.17
N ASP A 439 17.38 -26.64 24.17
CA ASP A 439 17.78 -26.96 25.52
C ASP A 439 16.49 -27.11 26.34
N HIS A 440 16.28 -28.38 26.72
CA HIS A 440 15.46 -28.88 27.82
C HIS A 440 14.00 -29.26 27.55
N LEU A 441 13.87 -30.58 27.34
CA LEU A 441 12.90 -31.55 27.88
C LEU A 441 11.44 -31.48 27.43
#